data_AF-A0A0H3C324-F1
#
_entry.id   AF-A0A0H3C324-F1
#
_cell.length_a   1.000
_cell.length_b   1.000
_cell.length_c   1.000
_cell.angle_alpha   90.00
_cell.angle_beta   90.00
_cell.angle_gamma   90.00
#
_symmetry.space_group_name_H-M   'P 1'
#
loop_
_entity.id
_entity.type
_entity.pdbx_description
1 polymer ?
#
loop_
_entity_poly.entity_id
_entity_poly.type
_entity_poly.pdbx_seq_one_letter_code
_entity_poly.pdbx_strand_id
1 'polypeptide(L)'
;MSQAPMSRSRTAPALIGAALLLSACATQTSTTVFVPVVTPTPPSSLTPQPIMLFNQTKDGRKLFTLDAEFPYCDVETGKVIVVPRWYVTDFASVPWYGQAFIDPQGPTARAAIIHDWLYTIGEPGKREEADQIFLRAMLKYGVQPFQANVAFKAVRLGGEKGYGLPTDWRFIDPKRQDFTQPAPFAKPRAGMVRYLPRCQGFNALIQTGWRAYPIKTAPVNVPPPVVVTKTPLDQVKEKLPFGGDKKR
;
A
#
# COMPACT_ATOMS: atom_id res chain seq x y z
N MET A 1 24.33 95.04 -22.35
CA MET A 1 24.04 96.42 -21.92
C MET A 1 22.55 96.46 -21.58
N SER A 2 22.19 96.32 -20.31
CA SER A 2 21.96 97.41 -19.32
C SER A 2 20.44 97.57 -19.14
N GLN A 3 19.85 97.00 -18.07
CA GLN A 3 19.28 97.72 -16.91
C GLN A 3 18.17 98.73 -17.27
N ALA A 4 17.02 98.86 -16.60
CA ALA A 4 16.37 98.23 -15.45
C ALA A 4 14.90 98.79 -15.41
N PRO A 5 14.22 99.08 -14.28
CA PRO A 5 13.06 98.32 -13.79
C PRO A 5 11.78 99.16 -13.53
N MET A 6 10.62 98.53 -13.30
CA MET A 6 9.53 99.06 -12.43
C MET A 6 8.74 97.86 -11.86
N SER A 7 8.87 97.52 -10.57
CA SER A 7 8.02 97.98 -9.46
C SER A 7 6.51 97.86 -9.73
N ARG A 8 5.82 96.87 -9.12
CA ARG A 8 4.98 97.09 -7.91
C ARG A 8 4.39 95.79 -7.39
N SER A 9 4.31 95.73 -6.06
CA SER A 9 3.80 94.67 -5.20
C SER A 9 2.30 94.38 -5.30
N ARG A 10 1.95 93.19 -4.78
CA ARG A 10 0.69 92.71 -4.17
C ARG A 10 -0.15 91.80 -5.05
N THR A 11 -0.17 90.52 -4.69
CA THR A 11 -1.29 89.87 -3.98
C THR A 11 -0.93 88.39 -3.78
N ALA A 12 -0.90 87.93 -2.53
CA ALA A 12 -0.93 86.51 -2.24
C ALA A 12 -2.39 86.03 -2.26
N PRO A 13 -2.66 84.85 -2.84
CA PRO A 13 -3.66 83.96 -2.28
C PRO A 13 -3.01 82.62 -1.93
N ALA A 14 -3.33 82.16 -0.71
CA ALA A 14 -2.99 80.85 -0.21
C ALA A 14 -3.58 79.76 -1.13
N LEU A 15 -2.74 78.89 -1.67
CA LEU A 15 -3.16 77.65 -2.32
C LEU A 15 -3.01 76.51 -1.31
N ILE A 16 -4.15 76.06 -0.81
CA ILE A 16 -4.32 74.83 -0.06
C ILE A 16 -4.02 73.67 -1.03
N GLY A 17 -2.82 73.11 -0.96
CA GLY A 17 -2.46 71.90 -1.67
C GLY A 17 -3.09 70.69 -0.98
N ALA A 18 -4.20 70.19 -1.52
CA ALA A 18 -4.77 68.90 -1.12
C ALA A 18 -3.78 67.79 -1.51
N ALA A 19 -3.14 67.18 -0.52
CA ALA A 19 -2.31 65.99 -0.72
C ALA A 19 -3.23 64.81 -1.10
N LEU A 20 -3.27 64.48 -2.39
CA LEU A 20 -3.82 63.22 -2.89
C LEU A 20 -2.94 62.07 -2.38
N LEU A 21 -3.30 61.51 -1.24
CA LEU A 21 -2.77 60.23 -0.78
C LEU A 21 -3.30 59.14 -1.73
N LEU A 22 -2.47 58.75 -2.69
CA LEU A 22 -2.65 57.51 -3.46
C LEU A 22 -2.56 56.34 -2.47
N SER A 23 -3.70 55.91 -1.94
CA SER A 23 -3.82 54.63 -1.22
C SER A 23 -3.51 53.50 -2.20
N ALA A 24 -2.26 53.06 -2.21
CA ALA A 24 -1.86 51.84 -2.89
C ALA A 24 -2.53 50.65 -2.15
N CYS A 25 -3.58 50.08 -2.75
CA CYS A 25 -4.24 48.89 -2.23
C CYS A 25 -3.26 47.72 -2.21
N ALA A 26 -2.76 47.35 -1.03
CA ALA A 26 -1.94 46.16 -0.83
C ALA A 26 -2.82 44.91 -0.87
N THR A 27 -2.99 44.31 -2.05
CA THR A 27 -3.66 43.02 -2.21
C THR A 27 -2.72 41.91 -1.70
N GLN A 28 -3.16 41.13 -0.71
CA GLN A 28 -2.42 39.96 -0.23
C GLN A 28 -2.92 38.70 -0.94
N THR A 29 -2.06 38.11 -1.77
CA THR A 29 -2.32 36.81 -2.42
C THR A 29 -1.75 35.70 -1.54
N SER A 30 -2.62 34.79 -1.07
CA SER A 30 -2.18 33.57 -0.37
C SER A 30 -2.51 32.36 -1.24
N THR A 31 -1.48 31.54 -1.52
CA THR A 31 -1.62 30.30 -2.30
C THR A 31 -1.59 29.12 -1.33
N THR A 32 -2.68 28.37 -1.24
CA THR A 32 -2.71 27.15 -0.44
C THR A 32 -2.21 25.98 -1.29
N VAL A 33 -1.04 25.44 -0.96
CA VAL A 33 -0.48 24.25 -1.63
C VAL A 33 -0.94 23.00 -0.86
N PHE A 34 -1.79 22.19 -1.48
CA PHE A 34 -2.14 20.88 -0.94
C PHE A 34 -0.98 19.91 -1.18
N VAL A 35 -0.20 19.64 -0.13
CA VAL A 35 0.77 18.54 -0.15
C VAL A 35 0.01 17.25 0.14
N PRO A 36 -0.04 16.28 -0.78
CA PRO A 36 -0.65 14.99 -0.47
C PRO A 36 0.19 14.33 0.61
N VAL A 37 -0.36 14.22 1.82
CA VAL A 37 0.21 13.37 2.86
C VAL A 37 0.01 11.94 2.39
N VAL A 38 1.04 11.35 1.78
CA VAL A 38 1.05 9.92 1.49
C VAL A 38 1.06 9.23 2.84
N THR A 39 -0.08 8.67 3.25
CA THR A 39 -0.13 7.85 4.46
C THR A 39 0.93 6.76 4.34
N PRO A 40 1.82 6.57 5.33
CA PRO A 40 2.79 5.49 5.26
C PRO A 40 2.02 4.19 5.08
N THR A 41 2.29 3.50 3.97
CA THR A 41 1.70 2.19 3.73
C THR A 41 2.22 1.28 4.85
N PRO A 42 1.35 0.59 5.60
CA PRO A 42 1.81 -0.26 6.69
C PRO A 42 2.82 -1.29 6.14
N PRO A 43 3.90 -1.56 6.87
CA PRO A 43 4.92 -2.50 6.43
C PRO A 43 4.28 -3.87 6.16
N SER A 44 4.85 -4.62 5.21
CA SER A 44 4.41 -5.99 4.92
C SER A 44 4.37 -6.79 6.22
N SER A 45 3.20 -7.31 6.57
CA SER A 45 2.99 -8.00 7.84
C SER A 45 3.78 -9.30 7.84
N LEU A 46 4.63 -9.51 8.85
CA LEU A 46 5.33 -10.77 9.07
C LEU A 46 4.36 -11.91 9.43
N THR A 47 3.14 -11.56 9.84
CA THR A 47 2.07 -12.52 10.10
C THR A 47 0.97 -12.33 9.07
N PRO A 48 0.70 -13.31 8.19
CA PRO A 48 -0.36 -13.18 7.21
C PRO A 48 -1.70 -13.18 7.95
N GLN A 49 -2.65 -12.38 7.47
CA GLN A 49 -4.04 -12.39 7.94
C GLN A 49 -4.91 -12.92 6.81
N PRO A 50 -4.98 -14.26 6.61
CA PRO A 50 -5.89 -14.82 5.63
C PRO A 50 -7.34 -14.54 6.01
N ILE A 51 -8.09 -14.02 5.04
CA ILE A 51 -9.53 -13.76 5.12
C ILE A 51 -10.24 -14.88 4.37
N MET A 52 -11.21 -15.52 5.03
CA MET A 52 -12.00 -16.57 4.42
C MET A 52 -12.95 -16.02 3.36
N LEU A 53 -13.03 -16.70 2.23
CA LEU A 53 -13.98 -16.42 1.16
C LEU A 53 -15.21 -17.31 1.36
N PHE A 54 -16.31 -16.71 1.82
CA PHE A 54 -17.50 -17.47 2.23
C PHE A 54 -18.29 -18.03 1.03
N ASN A 55 -18.25 -17.34 -0.11
CA ASN A 55 -19.04 -17.69 -1.30
C ASN A 55 -18.27 -18.52 -2.33
N GLN A 56 -17.04 -18.91 -2.02
CA GLN A 56 -16.14 -19.57 -2.98
C GLN A 56 -15.52 -20.81 -2.34
N THR A 57 -15.70 -21.95 -2.99
CA THR A 57 -15.07 -23.21 -2.59
C THR A 57 -14.36 -23.83 -3.79
N LYS A 58 -13.34 -24.65 -3.51
CA LYS A 58 -12.62 -25.45 -4.51
C LYS A 58 -12.56 -26.88 -3.98
N ASP A 59 -13.11 -27.83 -4.73
CA ASP A 59 -13.15 -29.24 -4.34
C ASP A 59 -13.72 -29.47 -2.92
N GLY A 60 -14.75 -28.70 -2.55
CA GLY A 60 -15.38 -28.74 -1.23
C GLY A 60 -14.58 -28.07 -0.10
N ARG A 61 -13.42 -27.48 -0.40
CA ARG A 61 -12.59 -26.76 0.58
C ARG A 61 -12.91 -25.27 0.60
N LYS A 62 -12.77 -24.68 1.78
CA LYS A 62 -12.86 -23.23 2.01
C LYS A 62 -11.65 -22.55 1.37
N LEU A 63 -11.88 -21.45 0.67
CA LEU A 63 -10.81 -20.63 0.10
C LEU A 63 -10.50 -19.46 1.02
N PHE A 64 -9.23 -19.05 1.04
CA PHE A 64 -8.76 -17.90 1.79
C PHE A 64 -7.98 -16.97 0.87
N THR A 65 -8.05 -15.68 1.14
CA THR A 65 -7.28 -14.65 0.44
C THR A 65 -6.45 -13.83 1.41
N LEU A 66 -5.33 -13.30 0.97
CA LEU A 66 -4.45 -12.46 1.79
C LEU A 66 -4.79 -10.97 1.62
N ASP A 67 -4.94 -10.23 2.73
CA ASP A 67 -5.13 -8.77 2.68
C ASP A 67 -3.81 -7.98 2.52
N ALA A 68 -2.68 -8.63 2.81
CA ALA A 68 -1.35 -8.05 2.65
C ALA A 68 -0.38 -9.05 2.00
N GLU A 69 0.76 -8.53 1.52
CA GLU A 69 1.88 -9.39 1.11
C GLU A 69 2.44 -10.12 2.34
N PHE A 70 2.80 -11.39 2.13
CA PHE A 70 3.37 -12.21 3.17
C PHE A 70 4.81 -12.61 2.79
N PRO A 71 5.82 -11.93 3.36
CA PRO A 71 7.20 -12.22 3.08
C PRO A 71 7.72 -13.32 3.99
N TYR A 72 8.44 -14.27 3.39
CA TYR A 72 9.12 -15.36 4.06
C TYR A 72 10.55 -15.47 3.55
N CYS A 73 11.49 -15.76 4.43
CA CYS A 73 12.85 -16.09 4.05
C CYS A 73 13.23 -17.45 4.62
N ASP A 74 13.68 -18.32 3.72
CA ASP A 74 14.20 -19.64 4.05
C ASP A 74 15.69 -19.55 4.38
N VAL A 75 16.05 -19.93 5.60
CA VAL A 75 17.42 -19.73 6.12
C VAL A 75 18.43 -20.64 5.42
N GLU A 76 18.01 -21.85 5.03
CA GLU A 76 18.89 -22.82 4.37
C GLU A 76 19.20 -22.44 2.92
N THR A 77 18.19 -22.12 2.13
CA THR A 77 18.39 -21.74 0.72
C THR A 77 18.76 -20.27 0.54
N GLY A 78 18.49 -19.41 1.53
CA GLY A 78 18.61 -17.96 1.40
C GLY A 78 17.56 -17.33 0.47
N LYS A 79 16.55 -18.09 0.04
CA LYS A 79 15.51 -17.58 -0.86
C LYS A 79 14.49 -16.77 -0.08
N VAL A 80 14.25 -15.55 -0.54
CA VAL A 80 13.14 -14.71 -0.11
C VAL A 80 11.96 -15.00 -1.02
N ILE A 81 10.88 -15.46 -0.43
CA ILE A 81 9.61 -15.78 -1.09
C ILE A 81 8.59 -14.79 -0.55
N VAL A 82 7.90 -14.09 -1.43
CA VAL A 82 6.84 -13.19 -1.03
C VAL A 82 5.57 -13.67 -1.67
N VAL A 83 4.56 -13.94 -0.86
CA VAL A 83 3.23 -14.26 -1.36
C VAL A 83 2.49 -12.95 -1.55
N PRO A 84 2.00 -12.68 -2.76
CA PRO A 84 1.35 -11.41 -3.07
C PRO A 84 0.01 -11.28 -2.33
N ARG A 85 -0.37 -10.02 -2.11
CA ARG A 85 -1.72 -9.68 -1.67
C ARG A 85 -2.77 -10.25 -2.65
N TRP A 86 -3.92 -10.62 -2.11
CA TRP A 86 -5.07 -11.19 -2.80
C TRP A 86 -4.88 -12.59 -3.37
N TYR A 87 -3.72 -13.22 -3.19
CA TYR A 87 -3.53 -14.60 -3.59
C TYR A 87 -4.52 -15.51 -2.87
N VAL A 88 -5.15 -16.41 -3.64
CA VAL A 88 -6.12 -17.37 -3.14
C VAL A 88 -5.41 -18.69 -2.81
N THR A 89 -5.58 -19.16 -1.58
CA THR A 89 -5.05 -20.43 -1.06
C THR A 89 -6.21 -21.30 -0.56
N ASP A 90 -6.07 -22.62 -0.72
CA ASP A 90 -7.06 -23.62 -0.31
C ASP A 90 -6.55 -24.52 0.83
N PHE A 91 -5.34 -24.26 1.35
CA PHE A 91 -4.64 -25.07 2.35
C PHE A 91 -4.64 -26.57 2.00
N ALA A 92 -4.54 -26.90 0.71
CA ALA A 92 -4.50 -28.28 0.22
C ALA A 92 -3.30 -29.06 0.79
N SER A 93 -2.23 -28.37 1.16
CA SER A 93 -1.02 -28.92 1.76
C SER A 93 -1.20 -29.39 3.22
N VAL A 94 -2.30 -29.02 3.87
CA VAL A 94 -2.58 -29.48 5.24
C VAL A 94 -3.44 -30.75 5.21
N PRO A 95 -3.12 -31.80 6.00
CA PRO A 95 -3.88 -33.05 6.01
C PRO A 95 -5.37 -32.84 6.26
N TRP A 96 -6.20 -33.66 5.61
CA TRP A 96 -7.66 -33.55 5.64
C TRP A 96 -8.27 -33.60 7.05
N TYR A 97 -7.69 -34.36 7.99
CA TYR A 97 -8.14 -34.39 9.39
C TYR A 97 -7.78 -33.11 10.17
N GLY A 98 -6.77 -32.37 9.70
CA GLY A 98 -6.39 -31.07 10.24
C GLY A 98 -7.27 -29.94 9.71
N GLN A 99 -7.81 -30.05 8.49
CA GLN A 99 -8.54 -28.96 7.83
C GLN A 99 -9.74 -28.41 8.61
N ALA A 100 -10.40 -29.23 9.44
CA ALA A 100 -11.50 -28.77 10.29
C ALA A 100 -11.05 -27.93 11.50
N PHE A 101 -9.81 -28.10 11.96
CA PHE A 101 -9.28 -27.51 13.20
C PHE A 101 -8.05 -26.61 12.98
N ILE A 102 -7.67 -26.37 11.72
CA ILE A 102 -6.64 -25.40 11.40
C ILE A 102 -7.17 -24.02 11.76
N ASP A 103 -6.51 -23.38 12.71
CA ASP A 103 -6.54 -21.93 12.83
C ASP A 103 -5.94 -21.34 11.54
N PRO A 104 -6.71 -20.58 10.74
CA PRO A 104 -6.19 -19.91 9.54
C PRO A 104 -5.01 -18.98 9.85
N GLN A 105 -4.89 -18.51 11.10
CA GLN A 105 -3.77 -17.69 11.58
C GLN A 105 -2.62 -18.52 12.16
N GLY A 106 -2.81 -19.83 12.27
CA GLY A 106 -1.93 -20.77 12.96
C GLY A 106 -0.64 -21.06 12.20
N PRO A 107 0.37 -21.65 12.88
CA PRO A 107 1.68 -21.95 12.31
C PRO A 107 1.65 -22.76 11.00
N THR A 108 0.79 -23.77 10.95
CA THR A 108 0.65 -24.67 9.78
C THR A 108 0.04 -23.93 8.58
N ALA A 109 -0.96 -23.08 8.80
CA ALA A 109 -1.58 -22.29 7.75
C ALA A 109 -0.57 -21.31 7.13
N ARG A 110 0.26 -20.67 7.95
CA ARG A 110 1.35 -19.78 7.47
C ARG A 110 2.32 -20.51 6.55
N ALA A 111 2.73 -21.74 6.92
CA ALA A 111 3.59 -22.55 6.06
C ALA A 111 2.87 -22.98 4.77
N ALA A 112 1.60 -23.35 4.86
CA ALA A 112 0.78 -23.76 3.72
C ALA A 112 0.64 -22.64 2.67
N ILE A 113 0.46 -21.39 3.09
CA ILE A 113 0.41 -20.22 2.18
C ILE A 113 1.66 -20.14 1.31
N ILE A 114 2.84 -20.35 1.89
CA ILE A 114 4.12 -20.31 1.17
C ILE A 114 4.22 -21.50 0.20
N HIS A 115 3.83 -22.69 0.65
CA HIS A 115 3.84 -23.89 -0.17
C HIS A 115 2.91 -23.79 -1.38
N ASP A 116 1.65 -23.42 -1.15
CA ASP A 116 0.63 -23.26 -2.18
C ASP A 116 1.08 -22.21 -3.22
N TRP A 117 1.73 -21.13 -2.78
CA TRP A 117 2.32 -20.12 -3.68
C TRP A 117 3.42 -20.70 -4.56
N LEU A 118 4.39 -21.44 -3.99
CA LEU A 118 5.46 -22.08 -4.77
C LEU A 118 4.91 -23.12 -5.75
N TYR A 119 3.88 -23.86 -5.33
CA TYR A 119 3.15 -24.80 -6.18
C TYR A 119 2.43 -24.09 -7.32
N THR A 120 1.78 -22.97 -7.03
CA THR A 120 1.12 -22.15 -8.03
C THR A 120 2.12 -21.64 -9.06
N ILE A 121 3.31 -21.19 -8.64
CA ILE A 121 4.38 -20.81 -9.57
C ILE A 121 4.80 -21.99 -10.43
N GLY A 122 5.02 -23.16 -9.81
CA GLY A 122 5.31 -24.39 -10.53
C GLY A 122 6.65 -24.35 -11.26
N GLU A 123 7.68 -23.79 -10.64
CA GLU A 123 9.02 -23.67 -11.23
C GLU A 123 9.57 -25.06 -11.63
N PRO A 124 9.92 -25.31 -12.91
CA PRO A 124 10.31 -26.64 -13.37
C PRO A 124 11.43 -27.27 -12.53
N GLY A 125 11.23 -28.49 -12.04
CA GLY A 125 12.20 -29.21 -11.22
C GLY A 125 12.33 -28.74 -9.77
N LYS A 126 11.49 -27.82 -9.29
CA LYS A 126 11.57 -27.26 -7.93
C LYS A 126 10.48 -27.71 -6.97
N ARG A 127 9.70 -28.74 -7.34
CA ARG A 127 8.67 -29.31 -6.46
C ARG A 127 9.24 -29.79 -5.12
N GLU A 128 10.31 -30.56 -5.15
CA GLU A 128 10.94 -31.06 -3.93
C GLU A 128 11.47 -29.91 -3.05
N GLU A 129 12.02 -28.88 -3.68
CA GLU A 129 12.48 -27.69 -2.97
C GLU A 129 11.30 -26.99 -2.27
N ALA A 130 10.15 -26.86 -2.95
CA ALA A 130 8.94 -26.29 -2.36
C ALA A 130 8.44 -27.11 -1.15
N ASP A 131 8.45 -28.44 -1.25
CA ASP A 131 8.08 -29.33 -0.15
C ASP A 131 9.04 -29.22 1.04
N GLN A 132 10.34 -29.10 0.79
CA GLN A 132 11.34 -28.88 1.84
C GLN A 132 11.18 -27.50 2.50
N ILE A 133 10.91 -26.45 1.71
CA ILE A 133 10.62 -25.11 2.22
C ILE A 133 9.39 -25.14 3.12
N PHE A 134 8.36 -25.91 2.76
CA PHE A 134 7.16 -26.09 3.59
C PHE A 134 7.48 -26.72 4.95
N LEU A 135 8.29 -27.78 4.97
CA LEU A 135 8.76 -28.40 6.21
C LEU A 135 9.50 -27.39 7.10
N ARG A 136 10.44 -26.63 6.52
CA ARG A 136 11.22 -25.61 7.26
C ARG A 136 10.36 -24.45 7.74
N ALA A 137 9.39 -24.03 6.93
CA ALA A 137 8.44 -22.99 7.32
C ALA A 137 7.57 -23.45 8.50
N MET A 138 7.08 -24.69 8.49
CA MET A 138 6.33 -25.26 9.61
C MET A 138 7.16 -25.26 10.90
N LEU A 139 8.41 -25.74 10.84
CA LEU A 139 9.32 -25.75 11.99
C LEU A 139 9.61 -24.33 12.50
N LYS A 140 9.86 -23.39 11.59
CA LYS A 140 10.12 -21.98 11.91
C LYS A 140 8.93 -21.29 12.59
N TYR A 141 7.71 -21.63 12.21
CA TYR A 141 6.50 -21.08 12.83
C TYR A 141 6.07 -21.81 14.11
N GLY A 142 6.81 -22.85 14.54
CA GLY A 142 6.58 -23.54 15.81
C GLY A 142 5.64 -24.76 15.72
N VAL A 143 5.43 -25.32 14.53
CA VAL A 143 4.75 -26.63 14.40
C VAL A 143 5.66 -27.72 14.97
N GLN A 144 5.08 -28.67 15.71
CA GLN A 144 5.84 -29.77 16.29
C GLN A 144 6.52 -30.60 15.17
N PRO A 145 7.79 -31.02 15.34
CA PRO A 145 8.53 -31.73 14.28
C PRO A 145 7.82 -32.97 13.75
N PHE A 146 7.15 -33.73 14.62
CA PHE A 146 6.38 -34.90 14.20
C PHE A 146 5.25 -34.53 13.22
N GLN A 147 4.44 -33.54 13.57
CA GLN A 147 3.34 -33.05 12.73
C GLN A 147 3.84 -32.50 11.40
N ALA A 148 4.93 -31.72 11.45
CA ALA A 148 5.56 -31.14 10.27
C ALA A 148 6.08 -32.24 9.31
N ASN A 149 6.70 -33.29 9.85
CA ASN A 149 7.17 -34.43 9.04
C ASN A 149 6.03 -35.24 8.43
N VAL A 150 4.91 -35.42 9.14
CA VAL A 150 3.72 -36.11 8.61
C VAL A 150 3.13 -35.31 7.44
N ALA A 151 2.96 -34.00 7.61
CA ALA A 151 2.48 -33.12 6.55
C ALA A 151 3.43 -33.09 5.34
N PHE A 152 4.75 -33.02 5.58
CA PHE A 152 5.77 -33.11 4.53
C PHE A 152 5.66 -34.41 3.73
N LYS A 153 5.56 -35.57 4.40
CA LYS A 153 5.40 -36.86 3.72
C LYS A 153 4.11 -36.91 2.90
N ALA A 154 3.03 -36.35 3.41
CA ALA A 154 1.76 -36.28 2.69
C ALA A 154 1.88 -35.48 1.38
N VAL A 155 2.49 -34.29 1.40
CA VAL A 155 2.68 -33.49 0.18
C VAL A 155 3.69 -34.12 -0.79
N ARG A 156 4.72 -34.81 -0.28
CA ARG A 156 5.68 -35.54 -1.13
C ARG A 156 5.03 -36.64 -1.94
N LEU A 157 4.13 -37.40 -1.31
CA LEU A 157 3.43 -38.55 -1.91
C LEU A 157 2.22 -38.15 -2.75
N GLY A 158 1.48 -37.10 -2.36
CA GLY A 158 0.19 -36.74 -2.98
C GLY A 158 0.17 -35.42 -3.76
N GLY A 159 1.21 -34.59 -3.66
CA GLY A 159 1.20 -33.23 -4.20
C GLY A 159 1.48 -33.10 -5.70
N GLU A 160 1.86 -34.16 -6.39
CA GLU A 160 2.33 -34.08 -7.79
C GLU A 160 1.29 -33.45 -8.74
N LYS A 161 0.02 -33.83 -8.60
CA LYS A 161 -1.08 -33.33 -9.45
C LYS A 161 -1.37 -31.83 -9.26
N GLY A 162 -0.99 -31.26 -8.11
CA GLY A 162 -1.22 -29.85 -7.78
C GLY A 162 -0.12 -28.92 -8.27
N TYR A 163 1.01 -29.44 -8.76
CA TYR A 163 2.17 -28.62 -9.07
C TYR A 163 2.00 -27.85 -10.39
N GLY A 164 2.03 -26.52 -10.32
CA GLY A 164 1.98 -25.65 -11.50
C GLY A 164 0.61 -25.57 -12.18
N LEU A 165 -0.47 -25.94 -11.50
CA LEU A 165 -1.82 -25.92 -12.07
C LEU A 165 -2.23 -24.49 -12.48
N PRO A 166 -2.71 -24.28 -13.72
CA PRO A 166 -3.20 -22.96 -14.16
C PRO A 166 -4.36 -22.45 -13.32
N THR A 167 -5.18 -23.35 -12.75
CA THR A 167 -6.34 -23.02 -11.92
C THR A 167 -5.99 -22.41 -10.56
N ASP A 168 -4.73 -22.54 -10.12
CA ASP A 168 -4.27 -22.00 -8.83
C ASP A 168 -3.78 -20.55 -8.95
N TRP A 169 -3.60 -20.05 -10.17
CA TRP A 169 -3.26 -18.65 -10.44
C TRP A 169 -4.49 -17.74 -10.28
N ARG A 170 -4.98 -17.61 -9.05
CA ARG A 170 -6.22 -16.89 -8.71
C ARG A 170 -5.98 -15.81 -7.65
N PHE A 171 -6.64 -14.67 -7.85
CA PHE A 171 -6.54 -13.51 -6.97
C PHE A 171 -7.92 -12.94 -6.67
N ILE A 172 -8.28 -12.78 -5.39
CA ILE A 172 -9.59 -12.26 -4.98
C ILE A 172 -9.41 -11.15 -3.95
N ASP A 173 -10.03 -10.00 -4.23
CA ASP A 173 -10.09 -8.88 -3.32
C ASP A 173 -11.13 -9.20 -2.24
N PRO A 174 -10.74 -9.30 -0.95
CA PRO A 174 -11.67 -9.65 0.11
C PRO A 174 -12.85 -8.68 0.22
N LYS A 175 -12.68 -7.43 -0.26
CA LYS A 175 -13.74 -6.41 -0.30
C LYS A 175 -14.70 -6.56 -1.48
N ARG A 176 -14.33 -7.33 -2.52
CA ARG A 176 -15.09 -7.51 -3.76
C ARG A 176 -15.03 -8.99 -4.18
N GLN A 177 -15.67 -9.85 -3.39
CA GLN A 177 -15.63 -11.30 -3.61
C GLN A 177 -16.49 -11.76 -4.80
N ASP A 178 -17.46 -10.95 -5.21
CA ASP A 178 -18.41 -11.28 -6.28
C ASP A 178 -17.86 -11.05 -7.68
N PHE A 179 -16.67 -10.46 -7.80
CA PHE A 179 -16.06 -10.10 -9.09
C PHE A 179 -14.77 -10.87 -9.35
N THR A 180 -14.69 -11.51 -10.52
CA THR A 180 -13.45 -12.15 -11.00
C THR A 180 -12.50 -11.08 -11.52
N GLN A 181 -11.47 -10.77 -10.74
CA GLN A 181 -10.42 -9.83 -11.14
C GLN A 181 -9.25 -10.55 -11.84
N PRO A 182 -8.62 -9.92 -12.85
CA PRO A 182 -7.40 -10.45 -13.44
C PRO A 182 -6.27 -10.42 -12.41
N ALA A 183 -5.26 -11.27 -12.62
CA ALA A 183 -4.06 -11.26 -11.80
C ALA A 183 -3.42 -9.86 -11.83
N PRO A 184 -2.99 -9.32 -10.67
CA PRO A 184 -2.49 -7.95 -10.59
C PRO A 184 -1.16 -7.74 -11.34
N PHE A 185 -0.44 -8.83 -11.64
CA PHE A 185 0.84 -8.85 -12.34
C PHE A 185 1.03 -10.17 -13.10
N ALA A 186 2.03 -10.22 -13.99
CA ALA A 186 2.35 -11.43 -14.77
C ALA A 186 2.96 -12.54 -13.88
N LYS A 187 2.61 -13.80 -14.15
CA LYS A 187 3.13 -14.95 -13.40
C LYS A 187 4.67 -15.00 -13.46
N PRO A 188 5.38 -14.94 -12.32
CA PRO A 188 6.83 -15.01 -12.32
C PRO A 188 7.30 -16.42 -12.69
N ARG A 189 8.51 -16.52 -13.25
CA ARG A 189 9.13 -17.81 -13.62
C ARG A 189 9.71 -18.57 -12.43
N ALA A 190 10.08 -17.85 -11.36
CA ALA A 190 10.69 -18.39 -10.16
C ALA A 190 9.89 -18.00 -8.93
N GLY A 191 9.87 -18.89 -7.94
CA GLY A 191 9.15 -18.66 -6.68
C GLY A 191 9.83 -17.65 -5.75
N MET A 192 11.14 -17.46 -5.91
CA MET A 192 11.92 -16.47 -5.15
C MET A 192 11.86 -15.10 -5.80
N VAL A 193 11.78 -14.06 -4.96
CA VAL A 193 11.86 -12.65 -5.39
C VAL A 193 13.23 -12.04 -5.14
N ARG A 194 13.99 -12.59 -4.18
CA ARG A 194 15.32 -12.11 -3.83
C ARG A 194 16.15 -13.22 -3.18
N TYR A 195 17.46 -13.11 -3.28
CA TYR A 195 18.40 -13.94 -2.55
C TYR A 195 19.02 -13.16 -1.38
N LEU A 196 18.93 -13.70 -0.17
CA LEU A 196 19.52 -13.20 1.07
C LEU A 196 20.18 -14.37 1.81
N PRO A 197 21.51 -14.52 1.77
CA PRO A 197 22.19 -15.65 2.40
C PRO A 197 21.90 -15.67 3.91
N ARG A 198 21.47 -16.82 4.43
CA ARG A 198 21.05 -17.01 5.82
C ARG A 198 20.01 -15.99 6.31
N CYS A 199 19.22 -15.41 5.40
CA CYS A 199 18.22 -14.37 5.69
C CYS A 199 18.77 -13.13 6.41
N GLN A 200 20.07 -12.83 6.24
CA GLN A 200 20.68 -11.67 6.87
C GLN A 200 20.04 -10.38 6.35
N GLY A 201 19.64 -9.49 7.27
CA GLY A 201 18.99 -8.22 6.94
C GLY A 201 17.53 -8.33 6.49
N PHE A 202 16.91 -9.53 6.50
CA PHE A 202 15.53 -9.71 6.06
C PHE A 202 14.53 -8.87 6.87
N ASN A 203 14.58 -8.92 8.20
CA ASN A 203 13.66 -8.14 9.04
C ASN A 203 13.86 -6.63 8.86
N ALA A 204 15.12 -6.18 8.76
CA ALA A 204 15.43 -4.78 8.49
C ALA A 204 14.87 -4.33 7.12
N LEU A 205 14.99 -5.17 6.09
CA LEU A 205 14.41 -4.92 4.78
C LEU A 205 12.88 -4.77 4.87
N ILE A 206 12.18 -5.66 5.58
CA ILE A 206 10.73 -5.55 5.75
C ILE A 206 10.36 -4.27 6.53
N GLN A 207 11.14 -3.89 7.54
CA GLN A 207 10.95 -2.66 8.32
C GLN A 207 11.14 -1.37 7.50
N THR A 208 11.95 -1.40 6.42
CA THR A 208 12.08 -0.24 5.51
C THR A 208 10.82 0.03 4.69
N GLY A 209 9.82 -0.86 4.73
CA GLY A 209 8.62 -0.77 3.90
C GLY A 209 8.82 -1.36 2.50
N TRP A 210 9.87 -2.15 2.29
CA TRP A 210 10.09 -2.85 1.02
C TRP A 210 8.92 -3.81 0.70
N ARG A 211 8.52 -3.81 -0.58
CA ARG A 211 7.48 -4.67 -1.13
C ARG A 211 8.00 -5.36 -2.38
N ALA A 212 7.59 -6.61 -2.58
CA ALA A 212 7.96 -7.35 -3.79
C ALA A 212 7.00 -7.05 -4.94
N TYR A 213 5.73 -6.78 -4.61
CA TYR A 213 4.69 -6.53 -5.62
C TYR A 213 4.17 -5.09 -5.51
N PRO A 214 4.02 -4.39 -6.64
CA PRO A 214 3.49 -3.02 -6.61
C PRO A 214 2.01 -3.03 -6.22
N ILE A 215 1.62 -2.16 -5.30
CA ILE A 215 0.21 -1.80 -5.14
C ILE A 215 -0.11 -0.78 -6.22
N LYS A 216 -1.10 -1.05 -7.07
CA LYS A 216 -1.72 0.01 -7.88
C LYS A 216 -2.45 0.96 -6.92
N THR A 217 -1.78 1.99 -6.45
CA THR A 217 -2.42 3.07 -5.70
C THR A 217 -3.32 3.85 -6.67
N ALA A 218 -4.53 4.18 -6.22
CA ALA A 218 -5.37 5.09 -6.99
C ALA A 218 -4.61 6.43 -7.16
N PRO A 219 -4.67 7.08 -8.33
CA PRO A 219 -4.04 8.38 -8.52
C PRO A 219 -4.61 9.35 -7.48
N VAL A 220 -3.74 10.03 -6.74
CA VAL A 220 -4.17 11.08 -5.80
C VAL A 220 -4.65 12.25 -6.65
N ASN A 221 -5.97 12.48 -6.67
CA ASN A 221 -6.52 13.66 -7.30
C ASN A 221 -6.23 14.87 -6.40
N VAL A 222 -5.12 15.56 -6.67
CA VAL A 222 -4.78 16.80 -5.98
C VAL A 222 -5.61 17.91 -6.63
N PRO A 223 -6.57 18.53 -5.91
CA PRO A 223 -7.31 19.66 -6.47
C PRO A 223 -6.32 20.80 -6.81
N PRO A 224 -6.60 21.59 -7.85
CA PRO A 224 -5.74 22.72 -8.20
C PRO A 224 -5.60 23.69 -7.01
N PRO A 225 -4.45 24.35 -6.84
CA PRO A 225 -4.25 25.29 -5.75
C PRO A 225 -5.28 26.42 -5.86
N VAL A 226 -6.01 26.63 -4.77
CA VAL A 226 -6.98 27.72 -4.69
C VAL A 226 -6.22 28.99 -4.33
N VAL A 227 -6.17 29.94 -5.26
CA VAL A 227 -5.63 31.27 -5.00
C VAL A 227 -6.75 32.11 -4.39
N VAL A 228 -6.65 32.40 -3.09
CA VAL A 228 -7.59 33.31 -2.43
C VAL A 228 -6.99 34.71 -2.46
N THR A 229 -7.63 35.59 -3.22
CA THR A 229 -7.28 37.00 -3.25
C THR A 229 -8.18 37.72 -2.25
N LYS A 230 -7.63 38.14 -1.11
CA LYS A 230 -8.39 38.95 -0.15
C LYS A 230 -8.46 40.38 -0.66
N THR A 231 -9.67 40.91 -0.80
CA THR A 231 -9.88 42.32 -1.19
C THR A 231 -9.99 43.21 0.05
N PRO A 232 -9.68 44.52 -0.04
CA PRO A 232 -9.87 45.45 1.07
C PRO A 232 -11.31 45.48 1.62
N LEU A 233 -12.30 45.14 0.79
CA LEU A 233 -13.71 45.04 1.17
C LEU A 233 -13.97 43.89 2.17
N ASP A 234 -13.17 42.82 2.14
CA ASP A 234 -13.33 41.67 3.03
C ASP A 234 -12.95 42.02 4.48
N GLN A 235 -11.96 42.90 4.67
CA GLN A 235 -11.59 43.43 6.00
C GLN A 235 -12.67 44.34 6.60
N VAL A 236 -13.43 45.03 5.74
CA VAL A 236 -14.57 45.86 6.16
C VAL A 236 -15.74 44.95 6.54
N LYS A 237 -16.00 43.89 5.75
CA LYS A 237 -17.05 42.91 6.04
C LYS A 237 -16.84 42.20 7.37
N GLU A 238 -15.60 41.79 7.71
CA GLU A 238 -15.28 41.17 9.01
C GLU A 238 -15.55 42.10 10.22
N LYS A 239 -15.57 43.42 10.03
CA LYS A 239 -15.85 44.42 11.07
C LYS A 239 -17.33 44.80 11.18
N LEU A 240 -18.18 44.32 10.28
CA LEU A 240 -19.62 44.59 10.33
C LEU A 240 -20.30 43.59 11.30
N PRO A 241 -21.31 44.02 12.09
CA PRO A 241 -21.98 43.17 13.09
C PRO A 241 -22.73 41.96 12.50
N PHE A 242 -22.81 41.84 11.18
CA PHE A 242 -23.45 40.74 10.46
C PHE A 242 -22.47 39.95 9.57
N GLY A 243 -21.19 40.33 9.53
CA GLY A 243 -20.22 39.85 8.54
C GLY A 243 -19.38 38.68 9.02
N GLY A 244 -20.02 37.53 9.15
CA GLY A 244 -19.35 36.23 9.13
C GLY A 244 -20.18 35.30 8.28
N ASP A 245 -19.61 34.74 7.21
CA ASP A 245 -20.25 33.72 6.40
C ASP A 245 -20.65 32.54 7.30
N LYS A 246 -21.90 32.53 7.78
CA LYS A 246 -22.54 31.34 8.37
C LYS A 246 -22.85 30.40 7.21
N LYS A 247 -21.85 29.70 6.69
CA LYS A 247 -22.09 28.52 5.84
C LYS A 247 -22.01 27.26 6.70
N ARG A 248 -23.16 26.56 6.75
CA ARG A 248 -23.33 25.19 7.24
C ARG A 248 -22.49 24.22 6.42
#